data_AF-S4GDS3-F1
#
_entry.id   AF-S4GDS3-F1
#
_cell.length_a   1.000
_cell.length_b   1.000
_cell.length_c   1.000
_cell.angle_alpha   90.00
_cell.angle_beta   90.00
_cell.angle_gamma   90.00
#
_symmetry.space_group_name_H-M   'P 1'
#
loop_
_entity.id
_entity.type
_entity.pdbx_description
1 polymer ?
#
loop_
_entity_poly.entity_id
_entity_poly.type
_entity_poly.pdbx_seq_one_letter_code
_entity_poly.pdbx_strand_id
1 'polypeptide(L)'
;MSVLNTLQQQAFNLARKALQIGSNFAHPVSDDIAGEPDYSIPQDQQDGSQNKQNNLLQQNQHLPRVDEWGSQLQTTTFLDPQTGLLTTKTDGNPPLDEGTSIYDLYADRAARMGDDPLYTYKENDRWVTKTANQFLAEVRKAAKGLIHYGLRKGDAVALMCKTSYEWDVVDAAVMACGGVLATIYDTDSAEQIRNIVNNSDSRFLIVGTTEMKEKADGAIEECPSLERIICIETGGLAELQAFEYSVSDEELDERIDSVKKTDLCSIVYTSGSTAAPKGVEMTHEHYCTTALNLPTYLPDLLSEPNGSVLLFLPQAHSFARAINYIVVASTLRIYIAQGITTLISDLQVAKPTVMIVVPRVLEKVYNAASQKAGHGAKGLAFQGAVVTAQQYMKEVQDSGDAKALT
;
A
#
# COMPACT_ATOMS: atom_id res chain seq x y z
N MET A 1 33.75 -8.96 -33.07
CA MET A 1 32.32 -9.07 -32.70
C MET A 1 31.80 -10.51 -32.56
N SER A 2 32.46 -11.58 -33.03
CA SER A 2 31.88 -12.94 -32.93
C SER A 2 32.22 -13.72 -31.64
N VAL A 3 33.37 -13.51 -31.01
CA VAL A 3 33.78 -14.31 -29.83
C VAL A 3 33.04 -13.89 -28.55
N LEU A 4 32.83 -12.58 -28.35
CA LEU A 4 32.10 -12.05 -27.19
C LEU A 4 30.61 -12.44 -27.24
N ASN A 5 29.97 -12.39 -28.42
CA ASN A 5 28.58 -12.85 -28.60
C ASN A 5 28.44 -14.36 -28.35
N THR A 6 29.43 -15.16 -28.77
CA THR A 6 29.43 -16.61 -28.54
C THR A 6 29.61 -16.94 -27.07
N LEU A 7 30.50 -16.23 -26.36
CA LEU A 7 30.68 -16.37 -24.91
C LEU A 7 29.46 -15.90 -24.12
N GLN A 8 28.81 -14.81 -24.54
CA GLN A 8 27.56 -14.34 -23.95
C GLN A 8 26.42 -15.34 -24.17
N GLN A 9 26.28 -15.91 -25.36
CA GLN A 9 25.28 -16.97 -25.64
C GLN A 9 25.56 -18.27 -24.87
N GLN A 10 26.82 -18.64 -24.70
CA GLN A 10 27.18 -19.81 -23.88
C GLN A 10 26.92 -19.57 -22.39
N ALA A 11 27.29 -18.39 -21.87
CA ALA A 11 26.96 -17.98 -20.52
C ALA A 11 25.43 -17.93 -20.30
N PHE A 12 24.69 -17.47 -21.32
CA PHE A 12 23.23 -17.43 -21.34
C PHE A 12 22.60 -18.82 -21.20
N ASN A 13 23.01 -19.76 -22.05
CA ASN A 13 22.50 -21.13 -22.03
C ASN A 13 22.86 -21.86 -20.73
N LEU A 14 24.05 -21.62 -20.18
CA LEU A 14 24.49 -22.18 -18.90
C LEU A 14 23.70 -21.63 -17.71
N ALA A 15 23.50 -20.31 -17.64
CA ALA A 15 22.75 -19.67 -16.57
C ALA A 15 21.28 -20.12 -16.56
N ARG A 16 20.66 -20.19 -17.75
CA ARG A 16 19.28 -20.64 -17.92
C ARG A 16 19.07 -22.10 -17.49
N LYS A 17 20.03 -22.98 -17.79
CA LYS A 17 20.02 -24.39 -17.34
C LYS A 17 20.26 -24.52 -15.83
N ALA A 18 21.10 -23.67 -15.25
CA ALA A 18 21.41 -23.67 -13.82
C ALA A 18 20.26 -23.15 -12.94
N LEU A 19 19.47 -22.19 -13.45
CA LEU A 19 18.39 -21.53 -12.69
C LEU A 19 17.03 -22.24 -12.75
N GLN A 20 16.92 -23.37 -13.45
CA GLN A 20 15.65 -24.11 -13.65
C GLN A 20 14.47 -23.20 -14.05
N ILE A 21 14.72 -22.17 -14.88
CA ILE A 21 13.68 -21.27 -15.38
C ILE A 21 12.83 -22.09 -16.38
N GLY A 22 11.77 -22.72 -15.88
CA GLY A 22 10.78 -23.45 -16.64
C GLY A 22 9.76 -22.53 -17.32
N SER A 23 9.07 -23.04 -18.33
CA SER A 23 8.05 -22.36 -19.16
C SER A 23 6.69 -22.19 -18.46
N ASN A 24 6.64 -22.18 -17.14
CA ASN A 24 5.37 -22.25 -16.41
C ASN A 24 4.80 -20.86 -16.06
N PHE A 25 5.45 -19.78 -16.52
CA PHE A 25 4.96 -18.43 -16.36
C PHE A 25 4.62 -17.87 -17.74
N ALA A 26 3.33 -17.85 -18.06
CA ALA A 26 2.78 -17.14 -19.21
C ALA A 26 2.41 -15.73 -18.75
N HIS A 27 2.99 -14.71 -19.37
CA HIS A 27 2.59 -13.33 -19.14
C HIS A 27 1.29 -13.09 -19.92
N PRO A 28 0.23 -12.50 -19.35
CA PRO A 28 -0.88 -12.02 -20.16
C PRO A 28 -0.30 -10.99 -21.13
N VAL A 29 -0.35 -11.28 -22.42
CA VAL A 29 0.20 -10.40 -23.46
C VAL A 29 -0.58 -9.08 -23.38
N SER A 30 0.12 -8.03 -22.96
CA SER A 30 -0.29 -6.65 -23.20
C SER A 30 0.18 -6.30 -24.61
N ASP A 31 -0.72 -5.77 -25.45
CA ASP A 31 -0.39 -5.28 -26.79
C ASP A 31 0.44 -3.99 -26.70
N ASP A 32 1.70 -4.07 -26.26
CA ASP A 32 2.62 -2.93 -26.19
C ASP A 32 3.59 -2.95 -27.36
N ILE A 33 3.39 -2.01 -28.28
CA ILE A 33 4.28 -1.75 -29.42
C ILE A 33 5.64 -1.27 -28.87
N ALA A 34 6.71 -1.97 -29.23
CA ALA A 34 8.05 -1.71 -28.69
C ALA A 34 8.59 -0.31 -29.03
N GLY A 35 8.93 0.48 -27.99
CA GLY A 35 9.76 1.69 -28.14
C GLY A 35 9.41 2.88 -27.24
N GLU A 36 8.25 2.86 -26.58
CA GLU A 36 7.82 3.94 -25.69
C GLU A 36 7.65 3.42 -24.26
N PRO A 37 8.11 4.16 -23.23
CA PRO A 37 7.66 3.95 -21.87
C PRO A 37 6.13 4.02 -21.81
N ASP A 38 5.48 3.11 -21.08
CA ASP A 38 4.00 3.04 -20.85
C ASP A 38 3.35 4.36 -20.36
N TYR A 39 4.14 5.40 -20.09
CA TYR A 39 3.69 6.70 -19.63
C TYR A 39 4.27 7.90 -20.39
N SER A 40 5.02 7.71 -21.49
CA SER A 40 5.58 8.85 -22.23
C SER A 40 5.19 8.85 -23.70
N ILE A 41 4.45 9.91 -24.04
CA ILE A 41 3.99 10.28 -25.38
C ILE A 41 5.21 10.50 -26.31
N PRO A 42 5.19 10.04 -27.57
CA PRO A 42 6.21 10.39 -28.55
C PRO A 42 6.10 11.88 -28.90
N GLN A 43 7.20 12.59 -28.69
CA GLN A 43 7.40 13.88 -29.32
C GLN A 43 7.65 13.64 -30.81
N ASP A 44 6.75 14.12 -31.67
CA ASP A 44 7.20 14.59 -32.97
C ASP A 44 6.44 15.82 -33.46
N GLN A 45 7.23 16.88 -33.61
CA GLN A 45 7.20 17.89 -34.67
C GLN A 45 5.98 18.82 -34.79
N GLN A 46 6.19 20.00 -34.19
CA GLN A 46 5.97 21.33 -34.79
C GLN A 46 4.77 21.48 -35.74
N ASP A 47 3.64 21.95 -35.22
CA ASP A 47 3.08 23.19 -35.72
C ASP A 47 2.31 23.93 -34.62
N GLY A 48 2.27 25.25 -34.73
CA GLY A 48 1.98 26.17 -33.64
C GLY A 48 0.56 26.17 -33.10
N SER A 49 0.49 26.64 -31.85
CA SER A 49 -0.64 27.23 -31.16
C SER A 49 -1.63 26.30 -30.44
N GLN A 50 -1.83 26.68 -29.16
CA GLN A 50 -2.97 26.41 -28.27
C GLN A 50 -2.91 25.16 -27.38
N ASN A 51 -2.72 25.45 -26.09
CA ASN A 51 -3.28 24.78 -24.90
C ASN A 51 -4.05 23.48 -25.17
N LYS A 52 -3.49 22.34 -24.75
CA LYS A 52 -4.27 21.11 -24.54
C LYS A 52 -3.99 20.57 -23.14
N GLN A 53 -4.99 20.71 -22.28
CA GLN A 53 -5.16 19.92 -21.07
C GLN A 53 -5.00 18.44 -21.42
N ASN A 54 -4.24 17.72 -20.58
CA ASN A 54 -4.04 16.28 -20.66
C ASN A 54 -5.38 15.55 -20.56
N ASN A 55 -5.99 15.26 -21.70
CA ASN A 55 -7.19 14.45 -21.80
C ASN A 55 -6.78 12.99 -22.01
N LEU A 56 -7.01 12.15 -21.01
CA LEU A 56 -7.10 10.68 -21.11
C LEU A 56 -8.09 10.19 -22.21
N LEU A 57 -8.81 11.11 -22.86
CA LEU A 57 -9.79 10.89 -23.92
C LEU A 57 -9.18 10.85 -25.34
N GLN A 58 -7.87 11.03 -25.53
CA GLN A 58 -7.26 11.12 -26.88
C GLN A 58 -6.63 9.83 -27.41
N GLN A 59 -6.51 8.77 -26.61
CA GLN A 59 -6.34 7.44 -27.17
C GLN A 59 -7.73 6.92 -27.55
N ASN A 60 -7.92 6.44 -28.78
CA ASN A 60 -9.18 5.89 -29.30
C ASN A 60 -9.65 4.64 -28.52
N GLN A 61 -10.04 4.78 -27.27
CA GLN A 61 -10.74 3.76 -26.49
C GLN A 61 -12.10 4.34 -26.09
N HIS A 62 -13.16 3.84 -26.72
CA HIS A 62 -14.53 4.23 -26.39
C HIS A 62 -14.88 3.68 -25.00
N LEU A 63 -15.38 4.54 -24.12
CA LEU A 63 -16.13 4.11 -22.94
C LEU A 63 -17.56 3.72 -23.37
N PRO A 64 -18.16 2.67 -22.79
CA PRO A 64 -17.62 1.82 -21.74
C PRO A 64 -16.52 0.85 -22.25
N ARG A 65 -15.48 0.65 -21.43
CA ARG A 65 -14.43 -0.37 -21.64
C ARG A 65 -14.69 -1.55 -20.72
N VAL A 66 -14.62 -2.77 -21.25
CA VAL A 66 -14.76 -4.01 -20.48
C VAL A 66 -13.42 -4.72 -20.45
N ASP A 67 -12.91 -5.01 -19.26
CA ASP A 67 -11.71 -5.82 -19.01
C ASP A 67 -12.11 -7.12 -18.30
N GLU A 68 -11.60 -8.27 -18.75
CA GLU A 68 -11.90 -9.57 -18.14
C GLU A 68 -10.84 -9.96 -17.11
N TRP A 69 -11.24 -10.07 -15.84
CA TRP A 69 -10.34 -10.43 -14.74
C TRP A 69 -10.60 -11.86 -14.25
N GLY A 70 -10.42 -12.82 -15.15
CA GLY A 70 -10.73 -14.24 -14.90
C GLY A 70 -12.15 -14.63 -15.35
N SER A 71 -12.52 -15.90 -15.15
CA SER A 71 -13.59 -16.55 -15.93
C SER A 71 -15.03 -16.04 -15.74
N GLN A 72 -15.30 -15.10 -14.84
CA GLN A 72 -16.66 -14.55 -14.59
C GLN A 72 -16.66 -13.11 -14.04
N LEU A 73 -15.54 -12.39 -14.08
CA LEU A 73 -15.40 -11.08 -13.41
C LEU A 73 -15.08 -9.99 -14.43
N GLN A 74 -16.09 -9.61 -15.22
CA GLN A 74 -15.98 -8.55 -16.22
C GLN A 74 -16.09 -7.17 -15.56
N THR A 75 -15.02 -6.41 -15.64
CA THR A 75 -14.93 -5.06 -15.10
C THR A 75 -15.24 -4.06 -16.21
N THR A 76 -16.35 -3.34 -16.10
CA THR A 76 -16.72 -2.27 -17.03
C THR A 76 -16.37 -0.91 -16.44
N THR A 77 -15.47 -0.19 -17.10
CA THR A 77 -15.17 1.23 -16.82
C THR A 77 -15.98 2.12 -17.76
N PHE A 78 -16.70 3.09 -17.23
CA PHE A 78 -17.63 3.95 -17.97
C PHE A 78 -17.71 5.36 -17.36
N LEU A 79 -18.27 6.32 -18.10
CA LEU A 79 -18.66 7.61 -17.53
C LEU A 79 -20.04 7.46 -16.92
N ASP A 80 -20.15 7.64 -15.61
CA ASP A 80 -21.45 7.63 -14.93
C ASP A 80 -22.28 8.82 -15.42
N PRO A 81 -23.47 8.59 -16.01
CA PRO A 81 -24.30 9.66 -16.56
C PRO A 81 -24.85 10.62 -15.49
N GLN A 82 -24.87 10.22 -14.21
CA GLN A 82 -25.36 11.08 -13.12
C GLN A 82 -24.27 11.99 -12.59
N THR A 83 -23.08 11.45 -12.30
CA THR A 83 -21.99 12.19 -11.68
C THR A 83 -21.03 12.81 -12.70
N GLY A 84 -21.01 12.30 -13.93
CA GLY A 84 -20.02 12.66 -14.95
C GLY A 84 -18.60 12.17 -14.63
N LEU A 85 -18.43 11.35 -13.58
CA LEU A 85 -17.14 10.81 -13.17
C LEU A 85 -16.85 9.49 -13.89
N LEU A 86 -15.57 9.17 -13.99
CA LEU A 86 -15.14 7.85 -14.43
C LEU A 86 -15.45 6.84 -13.32
N THR A 87 -16.22 5.81 -13.65
CA THR A 87 -16.71 4.80 -12.70
C THR A 87 -16.45 3.42 -13.23
N THR A 88 -16.28 2.47 -12.33
CA THR A 88 -16.04 1.07 -12.67
C THR A 88 -17.06 0.19 -11.94
N LYS A 89 -17.66 -0.75 -12.66
CA LYS A 89 -18.52 -1.80 -12.10
C LYS A 89 -17.95 -3.15 -12.50
N THR A 90 -17.92 -4.10 -11.58
CA THR A 90 -17.56 -5.48 -11.93
C THR A 90 -18.69 -6.43 -11.66
N ASP A 91 -18.92 -7.32 -12.63
CA ASP A 91 -19.91 -8.39 -12.50
C ASP A 91 -19.48 -9.43 -11.45
N GLY A 92 -20.47 -10.03 -10.78
CA GLY A 92 -20.25 -11.05 -9.75
C GLY A 92 -19.93 -10.51 -8.36
N ASN A 93 -19.70 -9.21 -8.20
CA ASN A 93 -19.45 -8.59 -6.90
C ASN A 93 -20.54 -7.57 -6.55
N PRO A 94 -21.36 -7.82 -5.50
CA PRO A 94 -22.40 -6.88 -5.10
C PRO A 94 -21.80 -5.56 -4.57
N PRO A 95 -22.54 -4.43 -4.65
CA PRO A 95 -22.16 -3.21 -3.96
C PRO A 95 -22.00 -3.45 -2.45
N LEU A 96 -21.15 -2.66 -1.81
CA LEU A 96 -21.00 -2.71 -0.35
C LEU A 96 -22.28 -2.25 0.35
N ASP A 97 -22.59 -2.91 1.48
CA ASP A 97 -23.68 -2.47 2.36
C ASP A 97 -23.38 -1.07 2.91
N GLU A 98 -24.41 -0.28 3.15
CA GLU A 98 -24.27 1.13 3.53
C GLU A 98 -23.47 1.33 4.83
N GLY A 99 -23.57 0.39 5.78
CA GLY A 99 -22.82 0.39 7.04
C GLY A 99 -21.39 -0.15 6.95
N THR A 100 -20.92 -0.55 5.77
CA THR A 100 -19.57 -1.13 5.62
C THR A 100 -18.50 -0.08 5.90
N SER A 101 -17.58 -0.40 6.80
CA SER A 101 -16.45 0.42 7.19
C SER A 101 -15.15 -0.38 7.16
N ILE A 102 -14.02 0.32 7.31
CA ILE A 102 -12.71 -0.34 7.40
C ILE A 102 -12.60 -1.15 8.70
N TYR A 103 -13.31 -0.76 9.77
CA TYR A 103 -13.35 -1.53 11.01
C TYR A 103 -13.92 -2.92 10.79
N ASP A 104 -14.94 -3.05 9.93
CA ASP A 104 -15.59 -4.33 9.65
C ASP A 104 -14.63 -5.35 9.02
N LEU A 105 -13.62 -4.91 8.27
CA LEU A 105 -12.58 -5.79 7.75
C LEU A 105 -11.81 -6.47 8.89
N TYR A 106 -11.49 -5.72 9.95
CA TYR A 106 -10.79 -6.25 11.11
C TYR A 106 -11.70 -7.11 11.99
N ALA A 107 -12.96 -6.70 12.17
CA ALA A 107 -13.95 -7.47 12.90
C ALA A 107 -14.22 -8.83 12.22
N ASP A 108 -14.41 -8.83 10.90
CA ASP A 108 -14.56 -10.03 10.08
C ASP A 108 -13.30 -10.90 10.13
N ARG A 109 -12.10 -10.30 10.04
CA ARG A 109 -10.84 -11.05 10.17
C ARG A 109 -10.72 -11.75 11.52
N ALA A 110 -11.09 -11.07 12.61
CA ALA A 110 -11.10 -11.66 13.94
C ALA A 110 -12.16 -12.76 14.07
N ALA A 111 -13.35 -12.60 13.46
CA ALA A 111 -14.39 -13.61 13.46
C ALA A 111 -14.00 -14.88 12.69
N ARG A 112 -13.36 -14.73 11.52
CA ARG A 112 -12.96 -15.87 10.67
C ARG A 112 -11.67 -16.56 11.13
N MET A 113 -10.71 -15.79 11.65
CA MET A 113 -9.31 -16.22 11.85
C MET A 113 -8.72 -15.62 13.15
N GLY A 114 -9.52 -15.58 14.22
CA GLY A 114 -9.22 -14.82 15.43
C GLY A 114 -7.90 -15.17 16.13
N ASP A 115 -7.57 -16.46 16.21
CA ASP A 115 -6.35 -16.94 16.87
C ASP A 115 -5.16 -17.09 15.89
N ASP A 116 -5.39 -16.84 14.60
CA ASP A 116 -4.34 -16.89 13.60
C ASP A 116 -3.49 -15.61 13.63
N PRO A 117 -2.18 -15.72 13.32
CA PRO A 117 -1.31 -14.55 13.14
C PRO A 117 -1.88 -13.54 12.13
N LEU A 118 -1.89 -12.26 12.52
CA LEU A 118 -2.21 -11.16 11.60
C LEU A 118 -0.98 -10.27 11.38
N TYR A 119 -0.34 -9.83 12.46
CA TYR A 119 0.84 -8.96 12.40
C TYR A 119 2.05 -9.59 13.06
N THR A 120 3.20 -9.55 12.40
CA THR A 120 4.50 -9.91 12.95
C THR A 120 5.46 -8.74 12.78
N TYR A 121 5.99 -8.22 13.87
CA TYR A 121 6.86 -7.03 13.87
C TYR A 121 7.97 -7.20 14.91
N LYS A 122 8.96 -6.30 14.89
CA LYS A 122 10.09 -6.36 15.83
C LYS A 122 9.87 -5.42 17.00
N GLU A 123 9.96 -5.96 18.21
CA GLU A 123 9.88 -5.24 19.47
C GLU A 123 11.08 -5.64 20.34
N ASN A 124 11.84 -4.67 20.86
CA ASN A 124 13.03 -4.92 21.68
C ASN A 124 13.99 -5.97 21.07
N ASP A 125 14.27 -5.82 19.78
CA ASP A 125 15.08 -6.73 18.96
C ASP A 125 14.55 -8.16 18.78
N ARG A 126 13.30 -8.42 19.13
CA ARG A 126 12.65 -9.73 18.97
C ARG A 126 11.44 -9.63 18.06
N TRP A 127 11.24 -10.64 17.21
CA TRP A 127 10.02 -10.74 16.42
C TRP A 127 8.88 -11.21 17.30
N VAL A 128 7.83 -10.41 17.38
CA VAL A 128 6.60 -10.67 18.12
C VAL A 128 5.47 -10.81 17.11
N THR A 129 4.52 -11.69 17.39
CA THR A 129 3.35 -11.92 16.54
C THR A 129 2.09 -11.65 17.34
N LYS A 130 1.15 -10.95 16.72
CA LYS A 130 -0.17 -10.65 17.25
C LYS A 130 -1.22 -11.36 16.40
N THR A 131 -2.17 -12.01 17.07
CA THR A 131 -3.32 -12.62 16.41
C THR A 131 -4.35 -11.56 16.02
N ALA A 132 -5.31 -11.91 15.16
CA ALA A 132 -6.38 -11.00 14.78
C ALA A 132 -7.22 -10.54 15.99
N ASN A 133 -7.54 -11.44 16.93
CA ASN A 133 -8.25 -11.11 18.18
C ASN A 133 -7.45 -10.15 19.07
N GLN A 134 -6.14 -10.35 19.19
CA GLN A 134 -5.27 -9.48 19.98
C GLN A 134 -5.21 -8.07 19.38
N PHE A 135 -5.04 -7.98 18.06
CA PHE A 135 -5.04 -6.71 17.35
C PHE A 135 -6.38 -5.98 17.51
N LEU A 136 -7.51 -6.66 17.26
CA LEU A 136 -8.84 -6.04 17.39
C LEU A 136 -9.10 -5.55 18.82
N ALA A 137 -8.67 -6.29 19.84
CA ALA A 137 -8.77 -5.85 21.23
C ALA A 137 -7.97 -4.57 21.49
N GLU A 138 -6.73 -4.48 20.98
CA GLU A 138 -5.89 -3.28 21.11
C GLU A 138 -6.47 -2.07 20.35
N VAL A 139 -7.08 -2.30 19.19
CA VAL A 139 -7.82 -1.30 18.40
C VAL A 139 -9.01 -0.75 19.21
N ARG A 140 -9.84 -1.62 19.78
CA ARG A 140 -11.00 -1.20 20.59
C ARG A 140 -10.57 -0.38 21.81
N LYS A 141 -9.49 -0.77 22.49
CA LYS A 141 -8.91 0.00 23.60
C LYS A 141 -8.47 1.39 23.18
N ALA A 142 -7.73 1.48 22.07
CA ALA A 142 -7.26 2.76 21.55
C ALA A 142 -8.43 3.66 21.08
N ALA A 143 -9.46 3.08 20.45
CA ALA A 143 -10.66 3.79 20.03
C ALA A 143 -11.42 4.40 21.22
N LYS A 144 -11.60 3.64 22.31
CA LYS A 144 -12.17 4.17 23.56
C LYS A 144 -11.36 5.32 24.13
N GLY A 145 -10.03 5.23 24.09
CA GLY A 145 -9.14 6.33 24.46
C GLY A 145 -9.34 7.59 23.61
N LEU A 146 -9.47 7.44 22.30
CA LEU A 146 -9.75 8.55 21.39
C LEU A 146 -11.12 9.20 21.68
N ILE A 147 -12.15 8.39 21.89
CA ILE A 147 -13.49 8.87 22.28
C ILE A 147 -13.43 9.59 23.63
N HIS A 148 -12.68 9.06 24.61
CA HIS A 148 -12.48 9.69 25.92
C HIS A 148 -11.83 11.08 25.80
N TYR A 149 -10.82 11.21 24.94
CA TYR A 149 -10.22 12.50 24.62
C TYR A 149 -11.13 13.43 23.80
N GLY A 150 -12.29 12.92 23.39
CA GLY A 150 -13.38 13.67 22.81
C GLY A 150 -13.51 13.50 21.30
N LEU A 151 -12.79 12.58 20.65
CA LEU A 151 -12.88 12.37 19.20
C LEU A 151 -14.32 12.05 18.77
N ARG A 152 -14.88 12.89 17.91
CA ARG A 152 -16.20 12.71 17.33
C ARG A 152 -16.09 12.07 15.95
N LYS A 153 -17.18 11.44 15.50
CA LYS A 153 -17.30 11.00 14.11
C LYS A 153 -17.09 12.21 13.18
N GLY A 154 -16.24 12.06 12.18
CA GLY A 154 -15.85 13.11 11.24
C GLY A 154 -14.71 14.01 11.70
N ASP A 155 -14.29 13.96 12.98
CA ASP A 155 -13.09 14.69 13.43
C ASP A 155 -11.84 14.08 12.78
N ALA A 156 -10.89 14.94 12.41
CA ALA A 156 -9.63 14.51 11.82
C ALA A 156 -8.54 14.25 12.86
N VAL A 157 -7.71 13.24 12.59
CA VAL A 157 -6.49 12.90 13.33
C VAL A 157 -5.34 12.86 12.34
N ALA A 158 -4.37 13.76 12.52
CA ALA A 158 -3.13 13.71 11.78
C ALA A 158 -2.22 12.62 12.35
N LEU A 159 -1.60 11.82 11.49
CA LEU A 159 -0.65 10.77 11.87
C LEU A 159 0.67 10.92 11.12
N MET A 160 1.74 11.19 11.87
CA MET A 160 3.12 11.22 11.39
C MET A 160 3.91 10.11 12.09
N CYS A 161 3.98 8.94 11.46
CA CYS A 161 4.67 7.78 12.02
C CYS A 161 5.31 6.95 10.90
N LYS A 162 6.36 6.20 11.21
CA LYS A 162 6.89 5.21 10.25
C LYS A 162 5.93 4.03 10.17
N THR A 163 6.04 3.25 9.10
CA THR A 163 5.36 1.95 9.00
C THR A 163 5.70 1.12 10.24
N SER A 164 4.70 0.82 11.06
CA SER A 164 4.87 0.14 12.35
C SER A 164 3.57 -0.51 12.78
N TYR A 165 3.63 -1.41 13.77
CA TYR A 165 2.43 -2.03 14.31
C TYR A 165 1.51 -1.01 14.98
N GLU A 166 2.09 -0.01 15.66
CA GLU A 166 1.35 1.08 16.28
C GLU A 166 0.64 1.96 15.26
N TRP A 167 1.19 2.12 14.04
CA TRP A 167 0.47 2.75 12.94
C TRP A 167 -0.84 2.03 12.67
N ASP A 168 -0.81 0.70 12.51
CA ASP A 168 -2.00 -0.11 12.21
C ASP A 168 -3.03 -0.03 13.33
N VAL A 169 -2.60 -0.05 14.60
CA VAL A 169 -3.50 0.10 15.75
C VAL A 169 -4.17 1.48 15.75
N VAL A 170 -3.41 2.56 15.53
CA VAL A 170 -3.96 3.93 15.50
C VAL A 170 -4.91 4.11 14.33
N ASP A 171 -4.52 3.68 13.12
CA ASP A 171 -5.33 3.75 11.92
C ASP A 171 -6.68 3.06 12.13
N ALA A 172 -6.68 1.79 12.55
CA ALA A 172 -7.90 1.03 12.79
C ALA A 172 -8.74 1.60 13.94
N ALA A 173 -8.12 2.17 14.97
CA ALA A 173 -8.83 2.82 16.07
C ALA A 173 -9.54 4.10 15.64
N VAL A 174 -8.91 4.92 14.78
CA VAL A 174 -9.54 6.11 14.20
C VAL A 174 -10.71 5.69 13.31
N MET A 175 -10.56 4.61 12.53
CA MET A 175 -11.65 4.08 11.69
C MET A 175 -12.84 3.59 12.53
N ALA A 176 -12.57 2.91 13.66
CA ALA A 176 -13.61 2.49 14.61
C ALA A 176 -14.38 3.68 15.21
N CYS A 177 -13.70 4.82 15.40
CA CYS A 177 -14.32 6.05 15.90
C CYS A 177 -15.15 6.79 14.84
N GLY A 178 -15.11 6.37 13.58
CA GLY A 178 -15.60 7.13 12.43
C GLY A 178 -14.83 8.43 12.19
N GLY A 179 -13.57 8.50 12.62
CA GLY A 179 -12.69 9.65 12.42
C GLY A 179 -12.01 9.64 11.06
N VAL A 180 -11.36 10.75 10.72
CA VAL A 180 -10.64 10.94 9.45
C VAL A 180 -9.15 10.91 9.69
N LEU A 181 -8.41 9.99 9.08
CA LEU A 181 -6.95 9.94 9.22
C LEU A 181 -6.25 10.79 8.15
N ALA A 182 -5.61 11.89 8.57
CA ALA A 182 -4.75 12.71 7.71
C ALA A 182 -3.30 12.22 7.82
N THR A 183 -2.76 11.67 6.73
CA THR A 183 -1.44 11.03 6.76
C THR A 183 -0.32 12.02 6.48
N ILE A 184 0.74 12.00 7.29
CA ILE A 184 1.94 12.84 7.16
C ILE A 184 3.17 11.94 7.01
N TYR A 185 4.07 12.27 6.07
CA TYR A 185 5.34 11.55 5.96
C TYR A 185 6.30 11.97 7.07
N ASP A 186 7.08 11.02 7.59
CA ASP A 186 8.16 11.32 8.55
C ASP A 186 9.24 12.26 7.98
N THR A 187 9.31 12.37 6.65
CA THR A 187 10.20 13.28 5.94
C THR A 187 9.68 14.71 5.81
N ASP A 188 8.38 14.97 6.02
CA ASP A 188 7.75 16.28 5.78
C ASP A 188 8.30 17.37 6.71
N SER A 189 8.59 18.55 6.18
CA SER A 189 9.10 19.69 6.95
C SER A 189 8.10 20.19 8.00
N ALA A 190 8.57 20.97 8.99
CA ALA A 190 7.69 21.57 9.99
C ALA A 190 6.56 22.41 9.37
N GLU A 191 6.85 23.13 8.27
CA GLU A 191 5.85 23.89 7.52
C GLU A 191 4.82 22.97 6.85
N GLN A 192 5.27 21.87 6.22
CA GLN A 192 4.36 20.89 5.62
C GLN A 192 3.47 20.22 6.67
N ILE A 193 4.02 19.87 7.83
CA ILE A 193 3.26 19.31 8.97
C ILE A 193 2.15 20.28 9.38
N ARG A 194 2.47 21.55 9.64
CA ARG A 194 1.47 22.56 10.03
C ARG A 194 0.43 22.81 8.95
N ASN A 195 0.84 22.84 7.68
CA ASN A 195 -0.08 22.97 6.56
C ASN A 195 -1.06 21.80 6.48
N ILE A 196 -0.59 20.56 6.70
CA ILE A 196 -1.45 19.37 6.70
C ILE A 196 -2.41 19.38 7.90
N VAL A 197 -1.89 19.64 9.10
CA VAL A 197 -2.73 19.71 10.33
C VAL A 197 -3.82 20.77 10.17
N ASN A 198 -3.47 21.98 9.72
CA ASN A 198 -4.44 23.04 9.45
C ASN A 198 -5.41 22.68 8.33
N ASN A 199 -4.93 22.15 7.21
CA ASN A 199 -5.80 21.87 6.05
C ASN A 199 -6.78 20.73 6.31
N SER A 200 -6.43 19.77 7.17
CA SER A 200 -7.29 18.67 7.55
C SER A 200 -8.20 18.98 8.74
N ASP A 201 -8.11 20.18 9.32
CA ASP A 201 -8.75 20.53 10.60
C ASP A 201 -8.48 19.48 11.69
N SER A 202 -7.25 18.93 11.70
CA SER A 202 -6.88 17.83 12.60
C SER A 202 -6.96 18.26 14.06
N ARG A 203 -7.79 17.55 14.81
CA ARG A 203 -8.00 17.77 16.23
C ARG A 203 -6.90 17.18 17.08
N PHE A 204 -6.35 16.05 16.64
CA PHE A 204 -5.20 15.41 17.27
C PHE A 204 -4.09 15.22 16.25
N LEU A 205 -2.83 15.32 16.70
CA LEU A 205 -1.66 14.92 15.95
C LEU A 205 -0.96 13.80 16.72
N ILE A 206 -0.95 12.60 16.14
CA ILE A 206 -0.25 11.45 16.68
C ILE A 206 1.10 11.33 15.95
N VAL A 207 2.18 11.25 16.71
CA VAL A 207 3.55 11.16 16.17
C VAL A 207 4.26 9.90 16.65
N GLY A 208 5.08 9.31 15.79
CA GLY A 208 5.80 8.07 16.09
C GLY A 208 6.92 8.25 17.12
N THR A 209 7.70 9.32 17.01
CA THR A 209 8.91 9.55 17.83
C THR A 209 8.96 10.94 18.45
N THR A 210 9.84 11.10 19.44
CA THR A 210 10.19 12.38 20.06
C THR A 210 10.77 13.37 19.06
N GLU A 211 11.63 12.92 18.15
CA GLU A 211 12.16 13.75 17.03
C GLU A 211 11.02 14.27 16.13
N MET A 212 10.03 13.42 15.81
CA MET A 212 8.85 13.84 15.05
C MET A 212 8.00 14.84 15.85
N LYS A 213 7.87 14.64 17.16
CA LYS A 213 7.19 15.60 18.05
C LYS A 213 7.88 16.96 18.05
N GLU A 214 9.22 16.99 18.14
CA GLU A 214 10.02 18.22 18.08
C GLU A 214 9.88 18.92 16.72
N LYS A 215 9.83 18.16 15.62
CA LYS A 215 9.61 18.72 14.28
C LYS A 215 8.22 19.37 14.11
N ALA A 216 7.24 18.88 14.85
CA ALA A 216 5.88 19.42 14.92
C ALA A 216 5.73 20.54 15.96
N ASP A 217 6.82 21.02 16.56
CA ASP A 217 6.79 22.16 17.49
C ASP A 217 6.18 23.40 16.83
N GLY A 218 5.40 24.16 17.61
CA GLY A 218 4.59 25.28 17.13
C GLY A 218 3.25 24.88 16.47
N ALA A 219 3.00 23.60 16.20
CA ALA A 219 1.74 23.19 15.57
C ALA A 219 0.52 23.45 16.46
N ILE A 220 0.62 23.29 17.78
CA ILE A 220 -0.49 23.58 18.71
C ILE A 220 -0.85 25.07 18.68
N GLU A 221 0.15 25.94 18.58
CA GLU A 221 -0.04 27.39 18.58
C GLU A 221 -0.55 27.92 17.23
N GLU A 222 -0.08 27.32 16.13
CA GLU A 222 -0.39 27.76 14.76
C GLU A 222 -1.58 27.04 14.12
N CYS A 223 -2.10 25.97 14.73
CA CYS A 223 -3.23 25.20 14.20
C CYS A 223 -4.43 25.26 15.17
N PRO A 224 -5.43 26.13 14.93
CA PRO A 224 -6.51 26.39 15.89
C PRO A 224 -7.38 25.19 16.27
N SER A 225 -7.49 24.19 15.38
CA SER A 225 -8.24 22.96 15.61
C SER A 225 -7.45 21.92 16.42
N LEU A 226 -6.11 22.03 16.47
CA LEU A 226 -5.26 21.04 17.12
C LEU A 226 -5.30 21.18 18.65
N GLU A 227 -5.90 20.21 19.32
CA GLU A 227 -6.05 20.20 20.77
C GLU A 227 -4.91 19.45 21.48
N ARG A 228 -4.28 18.48 20.81
CA ARG A 228 -3.28 17.60 21.43
C ARG A 228 -2.29 17.01 20.44
N ILE A 229 -1.03 16.92 20.87
CA ILE A 229 0.00 16.08 20.25
C ILE A 229 0.26 14.86 21.14
N ILE A 230 0.11 13.66 20.58
CA ILE A 230 0.31 12.37 21.28
C ILE A 230 1.53 11.69 20.67
N CYS A 231 2.52 11.32 21.47
CA CYS A 231 3.76 10.68 20.98
C CYS A 231 3.82 9.20 21.40
N ILE A 232 3.93 8.31 20.40
CA ILE A 232 3.93 6.85 20.59
C ILE A 232 5.16 6.40 21.38
N GLU A 233 6.36 6.87 21.01
CA GLU A 233 7.62 6.54 21.69
C GLU A 233 7.59 6.86 23.21
N THR A 234 6.88 7.92 23.61
CA THR A 234 6.73 8.30 25.02
C THR A 234 5.53 7.65 25.71
N GLY A 235 4.92 6.62 25.10
CA GLY A 235 3.81 5.86 25.68
C GLY A 235 2.42 6.38 25.34
N GLY A 236 2.27 7.26 24.34
CA GLY A 236 0.98 7.88 24.00
C GLY A 236 -0.09 6.87 23.54
N LEU A 237 0.29 5.78 22.88
CA LEU A 237 -0.66 4.71 22.54
C LEU A 237 -1.12 3.94 23.79
N ALA A 238 -0.20 3.65 24.71
CA ALA A 238 -0.55 3.01 25.98
C ALA A 238 -1.44 3.91 26.84
N GLU A 239 -1.22 5.22 26.81
CA GLU A 239 -2.08 6.22 27.44
C GLU A 239 -3.51 6.18 26.88
N LEU A 240 -3.68 6.16 25.55
CA LEU A 240 -5.00 6.00 24.92
C LEU A 240 -5.68 4.71 25.41
N GLN A 241 -4.95 3.59 25.40
CA GLN A 241 -5.48 2.29 25.79
C GLN A 241 -5.82 2.21 27.30
N ALA A 242 -5.18 3.01 28.16
CA ALA A 242 -5.46 3.03 29.59
C ALA A 242 -6.85 3.57 29.94
N PHE A 243 -7.47 4.34 29.03
CA PHE A 243 -8.83 4.86 29.18
C PHE A 243 -9.91 3.89 28.65
N GLU A 244 -9.59 2.61 28.43
CA GLU A 244 -10.58 1.61 27.96
C GLU A 244 -11.82 1.46 28.85
N TYR A 245 -11.76 1.86 30.12
CA TYR A 245 -12.87 1.77 31.08
C TYR A 245 -13.71 3.05 31.17
N SER A 246 -13.30 4.14 30.51
CA SER A 246 -14.04 5.40 30.56
C SER A 246 -15.15 5.49 29.51
N VAL A 247 -15.14 4.59 28.53
CA VAL A 247 -16.14 4.44 27.47
C VAL A 247 -16.62 2.99 27.47
N SER A 248 -17.94 2.77 27.50
CA SER A 248 -18.48 1.40 27.53
C SER A 248 -18.30 0.70 26.18
N ASP A 249 -18.45 -0.64 26.14
CA ASP A 249 -18.44 -1.34 24.85
C ASP A 249 -19.65 -0.94 24.00
N GLU A 250 -20.80 -0.72 24.63
CA GLU A 250 -22.03 -0.29 23.94
C GLU A 250 -21.86 1.09 23.29
N GLU A 251 -21.22 2.05 23.97
CA GLU A 251 -20.95 3.37 23.38
C GLU A 251 -19.99 3.29 22.19
N LEU A 252 -18.96 2.43 22.27
CA LEU A 252 -18.07 2.19 21.14
C LEU A 252 -18.80 1.50 19.99
N ASP A 253 -19.63 0.50 20.27
CA ASP A 253 -20.38 -0.24 19.25
C ASP A 253 -21.42 0.68 18.57
N GLU A 254 -22.14 1.53 19.32
CA GLU A 254 -23.00 2.57 18.75
C GLU A 254 -22.22 3.53 17.84
N ARG A 255 -20.96 3.86 18.19
CA ARG A 255 -20.10 4.68 17.34
C ARG A 255 -19.75 3.95 16.05
N ILE A 256 -19.31 2.70 16.14
CA ILE A 256 -18.94 1.86 14.99
C ILE A 256 -20.13 1.70 14.05
N ASP A 257 -21.30 1.34 14.59
CA ASP A 257 -22.54 1.12 13.82
C ASP A 257 -23.06 2.40 13.14
N SER A 258 -22.63 3.57 13.62
CA SER A 258 -22.99 4.85 12.99
C SER A 258 -22.18 5.16 11.74
N VAL A 259 -21.05 4.49 11.51
CA VAL A 259 -20.15 4.71 10.37
C VAL A 259 -20.78 4.17 9.09
N LYS A 260 -20.64 4.92 8.00
CA LYS A 260 -21.14 4.56 6.67
C LYS A 260 -19.99 4.44 5.70
N LYS A 261 -20.18 3.63 4.66
CA LYS A 261 -19.19 3.47 3.59
C LYS A 261 -18.83 4.79 2.89
N THR A 262 -19.77 5.74 2.84
CA THR A 262 -19.57 7.05 2.20
C THR A 262 -18.93 8.09 3.12
N ASP A 263 -18.74 7.79 4.40
CA ASP A 263 -18.07 8.73 5.31
C ASP A 263 -16.60 8.86 4.91
N LEU A 264 -16.09 10.10 5.00
CA LEU A 264 -14.67 10.39 4.84
C LEU A 264 -13.89 9.63 5.92
N CYS A 265 -12.86 8.91 5.52
CA CYS A 265 -12.04 8.10 6.43
C CYS A 265 -10.56 8.50 6.36
N SER A 266 -10.13 9.17 5.29
CA SER A 266 -8.75 9.64 5.18
C SER A 266 -8.57 10.82 4.24
N ILE A 267 -7.57 11.63 4.54
CA ILE A 267 -7.04 12.66 3.64
C ILE A 267 -5.59 12.29 3.34
N VAL A 268 -5.33 11.95 2.07
CA VAL A 268 -4.00 11.55 1.60
C VAL A 268 -3.32 12.74 0.96
N TYR A 269 -2.24 13.22 1.56
CA TYR A 269 -1.50 14.35 1.01
C TYR A 269 -0.49 13.91 -0.04
N THR A 270 -0.57 14.56 -1.20
CA THR A 270 0.35 14.34 -2.31
C THR A 270 1.26 15.55 -2.50
N SER A 271 2.51 15.29 -2.87
CA SER A 271 3.44 16.32 -3.34
C SER A 271 2.99 16.81 -4.72
N GLY A 272 1.89 17.57 -4.77
CA GLY A 272 1.44 18.22 -5.98
C GLY A 272 2.52 19.18 -6.51
N SER A 273 2.39 19.59 -7.78
CA SER A 273 3.32 20.55 -8.43
C SER A 273 3.27 21.97 -7.84
N THR A 274 2.48 22.20 -6.80
CA THR A 274 2.28 23.48 -6.10
C THR A 274 2.94 23.46 -4.73
N ALA A 275 3.36 24.62 -4.20
CA ALA A 275 4.06 24.72 -2.91
C ALA A 275 3.27 24.17 -1.71
N ALA A 276 1.93 24.15 -1.76
CA ALA A 276 1.08 23.51 -0.75
C ALA A 276 0.65 22.11 -1.20
N PRO A 277 0.79 21.07 -0.34
CA PRO A 277 0.32 19.72 -0.64
C PRO A 277 -1.20 19.70 -0.75
N LYS A 278 -1.73 18.88 -1.67
CA LYS A 278 -3.17 18.71 -1.87
C LYS A 278 -3.62 17.43 -1.19
N GLY A 279 -4.64 17.53 -0.35
CA GLY A 279 -5.30 16.39 0.27
C GLY A 279 -6.30 15.76 -0.69
N VAL A 280 -6.16 14.47 -0.98
CA VAL A 280 -7.20 13.70 -1.67
C VAL A 280 -8.05 12.97 -0.63
N GLU A 281 -9.34 13.26 -0.69
CA GLU A 281 -10.37 12.74 0.21
C GLU A 281 -10.73 11.31 -0.16
N MET A 282 -10.67 10.42 0.83
CA MET A 282 -10.93 8.99 0.67
C MET A 282 -12.04 8.57 1.65
N THR A 283 -13.06 7.89 1.13
CA THR A 283 -14.12 7.30 1.95
C THR A 283 -13.78 5.86 2.33
N HIS A 284 -14.52 5.30 3.28
CA HIS A 284 -14.42 3.87 3.61
C HIS A 284 -14.67 2.98 2.39
N GLU A 285 -15.61 3.35 1.52
CA GLU A 285 -15.97 2.61 0.30
C GLU A 285 -14.77 2.41 -0.63
N HIS A 286 -13.91 3.41 -0.82
CA HIS A 286 -12.73 3.29 -1.69
C HIS A 286 -11.78 2.18 -1.22
N TYR A 287 -11.48 2.13 0.08
CA TYR A 287 -10.58 1.13 0.64
C TYR A 287 -11.24 -0.24 0.78
N CYS A 288 -12.49 -0.30 1.26
CA CYS A 288 -13.20 -1.56 1.45
C CYS A 288 -13.48 -2.26 0.12
N THR A 289 -13.87 -1.50 -0.91
CA THR A 289 -14.07 -2.06 -2.26
C THR A 289 -12.78 -2.70 -2.74
N THR A 290 -11.66 -1.98 -2.66
CA THR A 290 -10.35 -2.53 -3.04
C THR A 290 -10.01 -3.79 -2.22
N ALA A 291 -10.16 -3.73 -0.90
CA ALA A 291 -9.80 -4.82 0.02
C ALA A 291 -10.61 -6.10 -0.21
N LEU A 292 -11.92 -5.99 -0.49
CA LEU A 292 -12.82 -7.13 -0.65
C LEU A 292 -12.82 -7.67 -2.09
N ASN A 293 -12.54 -6.81 -3.06
CA ASN A 293 -12.44 -7.19 -4.47
C ASN A 293 -11.22 -8.07 -4.70
N LEU A 294 -10.04 -7.62 -4.29
CA LEU A 294 -8.78 -8.25 -4.70
C LEU A 294 -8.68 -9.74 -4.36
N PRO A 295 -9.09 -10.23 -3.17
CA PRO A 295 -9.14 -11.67 -2.88
C PRO A 295 -9.98 -12.49 -3.87
N THR A 296 -11.02 -11.88 -4.44
CA THR A 296 -11.88 -12.51 -5.46
C THR A 296 -11.18 -12.58 -6.83
N TYR A 297 -10.43 -11.54 -7.21
CA TYR A 297 -9.72 -11.50 -8.51
C TYR A 297 -8.40 -12.25 -8.53
N LEU A 298 -7.69 -12.27 -7.40
CA LEU A 298 -6.37 -12.87 -7.27
C LEU A 298 -6.37 -13.96 -6.17
N PRO A 299 -7.28 -14.96 -6.24
CA PRO A 299 -7.43 -15.96 -5.18
C PRO A 299 -6.15 -16.77 -4.99
N ASP A 300 -5.43 -17.09 -6.07
CA ASP A 300 -4.16 -17.83 -6.01
C ASP A 300 -3.07 -17.06 -5.24
N LEU A 301 -3.11 -15.72 -5.31
CA LEU A 301 -2.17 -14.86 -4.60
C LEU A 301 -2.60 -14.64 -3.13
N LEU A 302 -3.91 -14.52 -2.92
CA LEU A 302 -4.50 -14.01 -1.67
C LEU A 302 -5.18 -15.08 -0.79
N SER A 303 -5.16 -16.35 -1.20
CA SER A 303 -5.73 -17.47 -0.44
C SER A 303 -4.67 -18.48 0.02
N GLU A 304 -3.38 -18.21 -0.22
CA GLU A 304 -2.29 -19.11 0.14
C GLU A 304 -2.27 -19.39 1.67
N PRO A 305 -2.42 -20.65 2.11
CA PRO A 305 -2.38 -20.99 3.53
C PRO A 305 -1.06 -20.57 4.17
N ASN A 306 -1.12 -19.83 5.28
CA ASN A 306 0.05 -19.24 5.96
C ASN A 306 0.84 -18.23 5.11
N GLY A 307 0.27 -17.77 4.00
CA GLY A 307 0.85 -16.77 3.13
C GLY A 307 1.11 -15.46 3.87
N SER A 308 2.11 -14.73 3.41
CA SER A 308 2.50 -13.47 4.06
C SER A 308 3.03 -12.44 3.07
N VAL A 309 2.86 -11.18 3.46
CA VAL A 309 3.52 -10.04 2.83
C VAL A 309 4.56 -9.47 3.77
N LEU A 310 5.59 -8.83 3.21
CA LEU A 310 6.47 -7.93 3.97
C LEU A 310 6.07 -6.49 3.65
N LEU A 311 5.47 -5.80 4.61
CA LEU A 311 5.11 -4.40 4.51
C LEU A 311 6.33 -3.52 4.87
N PHE A 312 6.92 -2.90 3.87
CA PHE A 312 8.06 -1.97 4.02
C PHE A 312 7.81 -0.60 3.36
N LEU A 313 6.70 -0.45 2.64
CA LEU A 313 6.30 0.81 2.02
C LEU A 313 5.77 1.76 3.10
N PRO A 314 6.02 3.09 2.99
CA PRO A 314 5.50 4.07 3.95
C PRO A 314 3.97 4.03 4.00
N GLN A 315 3.38 3.83 5.18
CA GLN A 315 1.92 3.82 5.36
C GLN A 315 1.27 5.20 5.24
N ALA A 316 2.05 6.28 5.25
CA ALA A 316 1.56 7.59 4.83
C ALA A 316 1.14 7.63 3.35
N HIS A 317 1.60 6.67 2.54
CA HIS A 317 1.15 6.49 1.16
C HIS A 317 -0.08 5.56 1.10
N SER A 318 -1.14 5.97 0.38
CA SER A 318 -2.40 5.21 0.26
C SER A 318 -2.19 3.75 -0.18
N PHE A 319 -1.25 3.49 -1.09
CA PHE A 319 -0.96 2.13 -1.56
C PHE A 319 -0.58 1.16 -0.43
N ALA A 320 0.25 1.57 0.53
CA ALA A 320 0.65 0.73 1.65
C ALA A 320 -0.54 0.43 2.59
N ARG A 321 -1.44 1.39 2.79
CA ARG A 321 -2.68 1.20 3.56
C ARG A 321 -3.66 0.27 2.85
N ALA A 322 -3.84 0.43 1.54
CA ALA A 322 -4.66 -0.48 0.74
C ALA A 322 -4.15 -1.92 0.84
N ILE A 323 -2.83 -2.14 0.75
CA ILE A 323 -2.21 -3.46 0.91
C ILE A 323 -2.53 -4.06 2.28
N ASN A 324 -2.41 -3.26 3.35
CA ASN A 324 -2.75 -3.71 4.70
C ASN A 324 -4.21 -4.20 4.75
N TYR A 325 -5.17 -3.40 4.26
CA TYR A 325 -6.58 -3.79 4.27
C TYR A 325 -6.90 -4.99 3.38
N ILE A 326 -6.26 -5.11 2.21
CA ILE A 326 -6.38 -6.32 1.36
C ILE A 326 -5.92 -7.55 2.14
N VAL A 327 -4.80 -7.47 2.86
CA VAL A 327 -4.29 -8.62 3.63
C VAL A 327 -5.23 -8.97 4.77
N VAL A 328 -5.76 -7.98 5.49
CA VAL A 328 -6.76 -8.18 6.54
C VAL A 328 -8.01 -8.86 6.00
N ALA A 329 -8.50 -8.46 4.81
CA ALA A 329 -9.63 -9.09 4.12
C ALA A 329 -9.31 -10.49 3.56
N SER A 330 -8.03 -10.84 3.40
CA SER A 330 -7.56 -12.12 2.86
C SER A 330 -7.29 -13.17 3.96
N THR A 331 -6.61 -14.26 3.59
CA THR A 331 -6.07 -15.27 4.54
C THR A 331 -4.61 -15.00 4.95
N LEU A 332 -3.95 -14.02 4.33
CA LEU A 332 -2.53 -13.73 4.56
C LEU A 332 -2.31 -13.06 5.92
N ARG A 333 -1.03 -12.93 6.28
CA ARG A 333 -0.51 -12.13 7.42
C ARG A 333 0.53 -11.13 6.97
N ILE A 334 0.81 -10.15 7.82
CA ILE A 334 1.74 -9.06 7.56
C ILE A 334 2.98 -9.21 8.43
N TYR A 335 4.15 -9.25 7.80
CA TYR A 335 5.40 -8.90 8.45
C TYR A 335 5.66 -7.42 8.26
N ILE A 336 5.96 -6.69 9.33
CA ILE A 336 6.31 -5.27 9.25
C ILE A 336 7.83 -5.15 9.24
N ALA A 337 8.38 -4.54 8.19
CA ALA A 337 9.81 -4.30 8.09
C ALA A 337 10.23 -3.15 9.01
N GLN A 338 11.45 -3.20 9.56
CA GLN A 338 11.99 -2.07 10.34
C GLN A 338 12.43 -0.89 9.46
N GLY A 339 12.57 -1.13 8.15
CA GLY A 339 12.86 -0.09 7.17
C GLY A 339 13.67 -0.59 5.97
N ILE A 340 13.94 0.33 5.05
CA ILE A 340 14.61 0.01 3.79
C ILE A 340 16.07 -0.45 3.95
N THR A 341 16.70 -0.12 5.08
CA THR A 341 18.09 -0.50 5.41
C THR A 341 18.18 -1.94 5.91
N THR A 342 17.15 -2.45 6.58
CA THR A 342 17.04 -3.82 7.10
C THR A 342 16.27 -4.76 6.18
N LEU A 343 15.76 -4.26 5.04
CA LEU A 343 14.90 -5.01 4.13
C LEU A 343 15.40 -6.43 3.82
N ILE A 344 16.70 -6.61 3.53
CA ILE A 344 17.25 -7.94 3.21
C ILE A 344 17.22 -8.89 4.42
N SER A 345 17.56 -8.42 5.62
CA SER A 345 17.47 -9.25 6.83
C SER A 345 16.03 -9.54 7.22
N ASP A 346 15.14 -8.57 7.03
CA ASP A 346 13.72 -8.73 7.33
C ASP A 346 13.07 -9.74 6.36
N LEU A 347 13.42 -9.70 5.07
CA LEU A 347 13.01 -10.70 4.07
C LEU A 347 13.45 -12.13 4.43
N GLN A 348 14.65 -12.30 5.00
CA GLN A 348 15.15 -13.61 5.41
C GLN A 348 14.34 -14.22 6.56
N VAL A 349 13.79 -13.37 7.43
CA VAL A 349 12.91 -13.79 8.52
C VAL A 349 11.49 -14.02 8.01
N ALA A 350 10.93 -13.03 7.30
CA ALA A 350 9.54 -13.00 6.88
C ALA A 350 9.20 -14.05 5.82
N LYS A 351 10.15 -14.33 4.89
CA LYS A 351 9.99 -15.22 3.74
C LYS A 351 8.61 -15.08 3.08
N PRO A 352 8.24 -13.85 2.66
CA PRO A 352 6.89 -13.57 2.19
C PRO A 352 6.56 -14.40 0.95
N THR A 353 5.31 -14.87 0.87
CA THR A 353 4.77 -15.53 -0.32
C THR A 353 4.42 -14.52 -1.41
N VAL A 354 4.10 -13.29 -0.99
CA VAL A 354 3.76 -12.18 -1.87
C VAL A 354 4.62 -10.97 -1.54
N MET A 355 5.29 -10.43 -2.55
CA MET A 355 6.07 -9.20 -2.42
C MET A 355 5.50 -8.11 -3.29
N ILE A 356 5.29 -6.94 -2.69
CA ILE A 356 4.90 -5.73 -3.40
C ILE A 356 6.11 -4.84 -3.47
N VAL A 357 6.60 -4.62 -4.69
CA VAL A 357 7.87 -3.94 -4.94
C VAL A 357 7.65 -2.70 -5.78
N VAL A 358 8.48 -1.69 -5.53
CA VAL A 358 8.64 -0.52 -6.41
C VAL A 358 9.96 -0.66 -7.18
N PRO A 359 10.10 -0.07 -8.38
CA PRO A 359 11.31 -0.22 -9.20
C PRO A 359 12.61 0.03 -8.45
N ARG A 360 12.62 1.02 -7.55
CA ARG A 360 13.79 1.37 -6.72
C ARG A 360 14.27 0.23 -5.82
N VAL A 361 13.38 -0.63 -5.34
CA VAL A 361 13.75 -1.80 -4.53
C VAL A 361 14.47 -2.83 -5.40
N LEU A 362 13.95 -3.10 -6.60
CA LEU A 362 14.57 -4.01 -7.57
C LEU A 362 15.97 -3.51 -7.95
N GLU A 363 16.12 -2.21 -8.21
CA GLU A 363 17.43 -1.59 -8.46
C GLU A 363 18.41 -1.79 -7.29
N LYS A 364 17.94 -1.61 -6.05
CA LYS A 364 18.79 -1.77 -4.86
C LYS A 364 19.25 -3.21 -4.69
N VAL A 365 18.36 -4.19 -4.89
CA VAL A 365 18.68 -5.62 -4.86
C VAL A 365 19.68 -5.96 -5.97
N TYR A 366 19.44 -5.48 -7.19
CA TYR A 366 20.35 -5.66 -8.33
C TYR A 366 21.75 -5.10 -8.04
N ASN A 367 21.83 -3.86 -7.53
CA ASN A 367 23.09 -3.20 -7.24
C ASN A 367 23.86 -3.91 -6.12
N ALA A 368 23.18 -4.34 -5.05
CA ALA A 368 23.80 -5.11 -3.98
C ALA A 368 24.34 -6.46 -4.48
N ALA A 369 23.58 -7.17 -5.33
CA ALA A 369 24.01 -8.42 -5.92
C ALA A 369 25.21 -8.24 -6.87
N SER A 370 25.18 -7.20 -7.71
CA SER A 370 26.27 -6.81 -8.61
C SER A 370 27.55 -6.48 -7.84
N GLN A 371 27.45 -5.65 -6.80
CA GLN A 371 28.59 -5.30 -5.94
C GLN A 371 29.18 -6.53 -5.23
N LYS A 372 28.33 -7.44 -4.73
CA LYS A 372 28.78 -8.69 -4.09
C LYS A 372 29.45 -9.65 -5.09
N ALA A 373 29.01 -9.65 -6.35
CA ALA A 373 29.61 -10.45 -7.41
C ALA A 373 30.99 -9.91 -7.84
N GLY A 374 31.18 -8.59 -7.78
CA GLY A 374 32.44 -7.90 -8.10
C GLY A 374 32.82 -8.06 -9.58
N HIS A 375 34.13 -7.96 -9.88
CA HIS A 375 34.66 -8.00 -11.25
C HIS A 375 35.36 -9.33 -11.62
N GLY A 376 35.33 -10.32 -10.71
CA GLY A 376 35.95 -11.63 -10.92
C GLY A 376 35.04 -12.62 -11.67
N ALA A 377 35.34 -13.91 -11.58
CA ALA A 377 34.52 -14.96 -12.21
C ALA A 377 33.04 -14.92 -11.79
N LYS A 378 32.75 -14.59 -10.53
CA LYS A 378 31.38 -14.37 -10.04
C LYS A 378 30.70 -13.17 -10.71
N GLY A 379 31.45 -12.11 -10.99
CA GLY A 379 30.99 -10.93 -11.73
C GLY A 379 30.60 -11.26 -13.16
N LEU A 380 31.45 -12.01 -13.87
CA LEU A 380 31.15 -12.48 -15.24
C LEU A 380 29.91 -13.38 -15.27
N ALA A 381 29.77 -14.29 -14.29
CA ALA A 381 28.58 -15.12 -14.17
C ALA A 381 27.32 -14.29 -13.89
N PHE A 382 27.40 -13.30 -12.99
CA PHE A 382 26.29 -12.38 -12.71
C PHE A 382 25.88 -11.58 -13.95
N GLN A 383 26.84 -10.97 -14.67
CA GLN A 383 26.56 -10.23 -15.91
C GLN A 383 25.93 -11.13 -16.98
N GLY A 384 26.42 -12.37 -17.12
CA GLY A 384 25.80 -13.37 -17.99
C GLY A 384 24.34 -13.64 -17.62
N ALA A 385 24.05 -13.82 -16.33
CA ALA A 385 22.68 -14.01 -15.85
C ALA A 385 21.78 -12.79 -16.09
N VAL A 386 22.31 -11.56 -15.98
CA VAL A 386 21.56 -10.33 -16.27
C VAL A 386 21.16 -10.23 -17.73
N VAL A 387 22.11 -10.42 -18.65
CA VAL A 387 21.84 -10.47 -20.09
C VAL A 387 20.81 -11.57 -20.40
N THR A 388 20.89 -12.68 -19.67
CA THR A 388 19.92 -13.78 -19.79
C THR A 388 18.52 -13.40 -19.40
N ALA A 389 18.35 -12.78 -18.24
CA ALA A 389 17.05 -12.31 -17.79
C ALA A 389 16.45 -11.27 -18.76
N GLN A 390 17.27 -10.34 -19.27
CA GLN A 390 16.82 -9.32 -20.23
C GLN A 390 16.34 -9.94 -21.54
N GLN A 391 17.10 -10.87 -22.11
CA GLN A 391 16.74 -11.53 -23.36
C GLN A 391 15.54 -12.46 -23.17
N TYR A 392 15.43 -13.15 -22.03
CA TYR A 392 14.25 -13.94 -21.67
C TYR A 392 12.99 -13.06 -21.63
N MET A 393 13.04 -11.91 -20.93
CA MET A 393 11.89 -11.01 -20.84
C MET A 393 11.50 -10.42 -22.20
N LYS A 394 12.49 -10.13 -23.06
CA LYS A 394 12.23 -9.72 -24.44
C LYS A 394 11.52 -10.81 -25.23
N GLU A 395 11.93 -12.07 -25.10
CA GLU A 395 11.26 -13.21 -25.75
C GLU A 395 9.82 -13.39 -25.25
N VAL A 396 9.58 -13.26 -23.93
CA VAL A 396 8.22 -13.29 -23.36
C VAL A 396 7.37 -12.15 -23.90
N GLN A 397 7.90 -10.92 -23.95
CA GLN A 397 7.18 -9.76 -24.46
C GLN A 397 6.85 -9.91 -25.96
N ASP A 398 7.80 -10.39 -26.77
CA ASP A 398 7.62 -10.54 -28.21
C ASP A 398 6.71 -11.73 -28.59
N SER A 399 6.58 -12.75 -27.74
CA SER A 399 5.94 -14.02 -28.12
C SER A 399 4.97 -14.65 -27.11
N GLY A 400 4.67 -13.98 -26.00
CA GLY A 400 3.76 -14.42 -24.94
C GLY A 400 4.29 -15.55 -24.04
N ASP A 401 5.27 -16.32 -24.51
CA ASP A 401 5.97 -17.36 -23.77
C ASP A 401 7.46 -17.38 -24.15
N ALA A 402 8.32 -17.64 -23.17
CA ALA A 402 9.72 -17.94 -23.47
C ALA A 402 9.87 -19.39 -23.92
N LYS A 403 10.26 -19.62 -25.19
CA LYS A 403 10.54 -20.97 -25.72
C LYS A 403 11.52 -21.72 -24.84
N ALA A 404 11.13 -22.86 -24.26
CA ALA A 404 12.05 -23.76 -23.58
C ALA A 404 13.20 -24.17 -24.52
N LEU A 405 14.44 -24.05 -24.06
CA LEU A 405 15.59 -24.64 -24.77
C LEU A 405 15.61 -26.14 -24.47
N THR A 406 15.27 -26.94 -25.48
CA THR A 406 15.56 -28.38 -25.55
C THR A 406 17.06 -28.64 -25.50
#